data_AF-A0A3Q1GLP0-F1
#
_entry.id   AF-A0A3Q1GLP0-F1
#
_cell.length_a   1.000
_cell.length_b   1.000
_cell.length_c   1.000
_cell.angle_alpha   90.00
_cell.angle_beta   90.00
_cell.angle_gamma   90.00
#
_symmetry.space_group_name_H-M   'P 1'
#
loop_
_entity.id
_entity.type
_entity.pdbx_description
1 polymer ?
#
loop_
_entity_poly.entity_id
_entity_poly.type
_entity_poly.pdbx_seq_one_letter_code
_entity_poly.pdbx_strand_id
1 'polypeptide(L)'
;MLVGVSPCSECFIPYNFTSMETAFLFFKGNIETHRCFPSSVGPLRIEFNIPVSLQQIKKDNPQVQPGGRFRPTDCKALQKVAIIIPFRKRDEHLKYWLYYLHPILQRQQLDYGVYVINQDGDEIFNRAKLLNVGYTEALKEYDYDCFVFSDVDLIPMDDRNTYRCFSQPRHLSVSMDKFGFRLPYNQYFGGVSSMSKEQYLKINGFPNNYWGWGGEDDDIYNRLASRGMSISRPSGEVGKCRMIRHDRDKQNEFDRIAHTRDTMNKDGINSLSYTVVSVDKLDLFTEITVDVGKP
;
A
#
# COMPACT_ATOMS: atom_id res chain seq x y z
N MET A 1 -17.67 15.98 69.07
CA MET A 1 -16.20 16.00 68.89
C MET A 1 -15.88 16.93 67.73
N LEU A 2 -15.21 18.04 68.07
CA LEU A 2 -14.43 18.97 67.25
C LEU A 2 -15.02 19.51 65.93
N VAL A 3 -15.50 20.75 66.05
CA VAL A 3 -15.58 21.79 65.02
C VAL A 3 -14.17 22.40 64.85
N GLY A 4 -13.77 22.80 63.64
CA GLY A 4 -12.64 23.72 63.47
C GLY A 4 -12.02 23.73 62.08
N VAL A 5 -12.06 24.89 61.44
CA VAL A 5 -11.60 25.19 60.07
C VAL A 5 -10.26 25.96 60.12
N SER A 6 -9.40 25.72 59.11
CA SER A 6 -8.38 26.66 58.53
C SER A 6 -7.00 26.80 59.21
N PRO A 7 -5.97 27.38 58.54
CA PRO A 7 -5.39 27.09 57.21
C PRO A 7 -3.85 26.91 57.22
N CYS A 8 -3.28 26.68 56.03
CA CYS A 8 -1.86 26.60 55.70
C CYS A 8 -0.90 27.55 56.45
N SER A 9 0.25 27.00 56.83
CA SER A 9 1.49 27.75 57.09
C SER A 9 2.69 26.98 56.51
N GLU A 10 3.65 27.76 56.05
CA GLU A 10 4.78 27.44 55.18
C GLU A 10 5.74 26.37 55.73
N CYS A 11 6.39 25.63 54.83
CA CYS A 11 7.65 24.93 55.10
C CYS A 11 8.63 25.21 53.96
N PHE A 12 9.58 26.11 54.22
CA PHE A 12 10.80 26.30 53.45
C PHE A 12 11.81 25.20 53.82
N ILE A 13 12.39 24.52 52.82
CA ILE A 13 13.73 23.91 52.94
C ILE A 13 14.50 24.26 51.65
N PRO A 14 15.70 24.86 51.75
CA PRO A 14 16.52 25.20 50.59
C PRO A 14 17.41 24.02 50.20
N TYR A 15 17.47 23.67 48.92
CA TYR A 15 18.55 22.83 48.39
C TYR A 15 19.25 23.55 47.23
N ASN A 16 20.48 23.99 47.53
CA ASN A 16 21.47 24.39 46.53
C ASN A 16 21.81 23.19 45.65
N PHE A 17 21.52 23.28 44.35
CA PHE A 17 22.06 22.34 43.37
C PHE A 17 23.32 22.95 42.74
N THR A 18 24.47 22.49 43.22
CA THR A 18 25.73 22.52 42.46
C THR A 18 26.03 21.10 41.99
N SER A 19 26.52 21.00 40.75
CA SER A 19 26.96 19.82 40.00
C SER A 19 25.93 19.12 39.10
N MET A 20 26.33 18.97 37.84
CA MET A 20 25.56 18.55 36.67
C MET A 20 25.74 17.04 36.39
N GLU A 21 26.27 16.28 37.35
CA GLU A 21 26.76 14.91 37.11
C GLU A 21 25.87 13.79 37.68
N THR A 22 24.88 14.08 38.52
CA THR A 22 23.98 13.05 39.08
C THR A 22 22.67 12.84 38.30
N ALA A 23 22.42 13.59 37.23
CA ALA A 23 21.23 13.41 36.39
C ALA A 23 21.38 12.32 35.30
N PHE A 24 22.59 11.82 35.05
CA PHE A 24 22.86 10.93 33.90
C PHE A 24 22.54 9.45 34.11
N LEU A 25 22.20 9.01 35.32
CA LEU A 25 22.02 7.58 35.63
C LEU A 25 20.59 7.15 36.00
N PHE A 26 19.60 8.05 35.92
CA PHE A 26 18.19 7.72 36.21
C PHE A 26 17.22 7.73 35.01
N PHE A 27 17.69 8.03 33.79
CA PHE A 27 16.88 7.98 32.56
C PHE A 27 17.12 6.71 31.71
N LYS A 28 17.20 5.54 32.35
CA LYS A 28 17.03 4.24 31.67
C LYS A 28 15.70 3.57 32.06
N GLY A 29 14.63 4.36 32.07
CA GLY A 29 13.26 3.90 32.28
C GLY A 29 12.37 4.32 31.10
N ASN A 30 11.92 3.32 30.33
CA ASN A 30 10.82 3.37 29.35
C ASN A 30 10.72 4.61 28.44
N ILE A 31 11.48 4.62 27.35
CA ILE A 31 11.12 5.43 26.18
C ILE A 31 9.92 4.75 25.52
N GLU A 32 8.71 5.25 25.76
CA GLU A 32 7.58 4.96 24.89
C GLU A 32 7.97 5.41 23.47
N THR A 33 8.22 4.47 22.57
CA THR A 33 8.52 4.79 21.17
C THR A 33 7.33 5.53 20.58
N HIS A 34 7.47 6.84 20.35
CA HIS A 34 6.43 7.68 19.77
C HIS A 34 6.00 7.16 18.38
N ARG A 35 4.72 7.33 18.03
CA ARG A 35 4.20 7.00 16.69
C ARG A 35 4.76 7.98 15.66
N CYS A 36 5.10 7.48 14.48
CA CYS A 36 5.59 8.32 13.40
C CYS A 36 4.52 9.30 12.88
N PHE A 37 4.96 10.47 12.42
CA PHE A 37 4.13 11.43 11.71
C PHE A 37 4.63 11.58 10.26
N PRO A 38 3.74 11.58 9.25
CA PRO A 38 4.17 11.78 7.86
C PRO A 38 4.89 13.12 7.67
N SER A 39 6.00 13.11 6.95
CA SER A 39 6.77 14.28 6.52
C SER A 39 6.45 14.66 5.07
N SER A 40 5.15 14.65 4.73
CA SER A 40 4.63 14.96 3.40
C SER A 40 5.04 16.36 2.93
N VAL A 41 5.43 16.48 1.67
CA VAL A 41 5.74 17.76 1.01
C VAL A 41 4.58 18.29 0.17
N GLY A 42 3.52 17.50 -0.01
CA GLY A 42 2.33 17.87 -0.78
C GLY A 42 2.46 17.53 -2.26
N PRO A 43 2.00 18.43 -3.17
CA PRO A 43 2.01 18.18 -4.61
C PRO A 43 3.41 17.92 -5.18
N LEU A 44 3.50 16.97 -6.11
CA LEU A 44 4.73 16.52 -6.76
C LEU A 44 4.63 16.68 -8.28
N ARG A 45 5.73 17.06 -8.92
CA ARG A 45 5.86 17.08 -10.37
C ARG A 45 6.29 15.69 -10.87
N ILE A 46 5.38 15.02 -11.57
CA ILE A 46 5.60 13.67 -12.11
C ILE A 46 5.83 13.77 -13.62
N GLU A 47 6.94 13.24 -14.14
CA GLU A 47 7.32 13.27 -15.55
C GLU A 47 7.95 11.93 -15.98
N PHE A 48 7.74 11.55 -17.24
CA PHE A 48 8.17 10.23 -17.78
C PHE A 48 9.12 10.37 -18.99
N ASN A 49 9.78 11.52 -19.12
CA ASN A 49 10.71 11.83 -20.20
C ASN A 49 12.19 11.77 -19.75
N ILE A 50 12.44 11.48 -18.48
CA ILE A 50 13.79 11.39 -17.91
C ILE A 50 14.13 9.91 -17.75
N PRO A 51 15.24 9.41 -18.31
CA PRO A 51 15.67 8.03 -18.10
C PRO A 51 15.94 7.73 -16.62
N VAL A 52 15.50 6.57 -16.16
CA VAL A 52 15.65 6.13 -14.77
C VAL A 52 16.46 4.84 -14.73
N SER A 53 17.41 4.74 -13.79
CA SER A 53 18.17 3.50 -13.56
C SER A 53 17.97 2.98 -12.14
N LEU A 54 17.90 1.66 -11.98
CA LEU A 54 17.76 1.03 -10.66
C LEU A 54 18.95 1.32 -9.74
N GLN A 55 20.16 1.42 -10.31
CA GLN A 55 21.37 1.79 -9.56
C GLN A 55 21.26 3.19 -8.95
N GLN A 56 20.74 4.15 -9.72
CA GLN A 56 20.54 5.51 -9.23
C GLN A 56 19.45 5.54 -8.15
N ILE A 57 18.32 4.85 -8.35
CA ILE A 57 17.25 4.77 -7.35
C ILE A 57 17.77 4.18 -6.04
N LYS A 58 18.56 3.09 -6.09
CA LYS A 58 19.19 2.49 -4.90
C LYS A 58 20.10 3.49 -4.18
N LYS A 59 20.94 4.20 -4.94
CA LYS A 59 21.85 5.20 -4.38
C LYS A 59 21.11 6.34 -3.68
N ASP A 60 19.99 6.79 -4.25
CA ASP A 60 19.17 7.88 -3.71
C ASP A 60 18.29 7.43 -2.53
N ASN A 61 18.11 6.12 -2.34
CA ASN A 61 17.29 5.53 -1.29
C ASN A 61 18.09 4.54 -0.44
N PRO A 62 19.16 4.98 0.26
CA PRO A 62 20.07 4.08 0.98
C PRO A 62 19.43 3.37 2.18
N GLN A 63 18.26 3.84 2.64
CA GLN A 63 17.51 3.24 3.75
C GLN A 63 16.61 2.08 3.30
N VAL A 64 16.40 1.91 1.98
CA VAL A 64 15.67 0.77 1.44
C VAL A 64 16.58 -0.46 1.48
N GLN A 65 16.12 -1.48 2.18
CA GLN A 65 16.81 -2.76 2.36
C GLN A 65 16.45 -3.73 1.22
N PRO A 66 17.28 -4.77 1.00
CA PRO A 66 16.98 -5.82 0.04
C PRO A 66 15.56 -6.39 0.19
N GLY A 67 14.96 -6.73 -0.96
CA GLY A 67 13.53 -7.04 -1.10
C GLY A 67 12.63 -5.81 -1.16
N GLY A 68 13.17 -4.59 -1.24
CA GLY A 68 12.38 -3.35 -1.25
C GLY A 68 11.73 -3.03 0.09
N ARG A 69 12.41 -3.36 1.19
CA ARG A 69 11.89 -3.21 2.55
C ARG A 69 12.33 -1.89 3.16
N PHE A 70 11.44 -1.23 3.89
CA PHE A 70 11.79 -0.05 4.68
C PHE A 70 10.95 -0.02 5.95
N ARG A 71 11.55 0.44 7.04
CA ARG A 71 10.89 0.72 8.31
C ARG A 71 11.59 1.90 9.00
N PRO A 72 10.85 2.90 9.51
CA PRO A 72 11.43 3.98 10.30
C PRO A 72 12.19 3.46 11.52
N THR A 73 13.37 4.02 11.78
CA THR A 73 14.23 3.64 12.92
C THR A 73 13.90 4.40 14.20
N ASP A 74 13.41 5.63 14.07
CA ASP A 74 13.33 6.59 15.19
C ASP A 74 11.92 6.65 15.82
N CYS A 75 10.96 5.94 15.23
CA CYS A 75 9.57 5.94 15.66
C CYS A 75 8.85 4.64 15.28
N LYS A 76 7.70 4.39 15.90
CA LYS A 76 6.83 3.26 15.53
C LYS A 76 6.06 3.62 14.26
N ALA A 77 6.29 2.86 13.19
CA ALA A 77 5.62 3.00 11.90
C ALA A 77 4.09 3.06 12.04
N LEU A 78 3.44 3.79 11.13
CA LEU A 78 1.98 3.96 11.16
C LEU A 78 1.23 2.64 10.92
N GLN A 79 1.74 1.81 10.01
CA GLN A 79 1.12 0.56 9.59
C GLN A 79 2.14 -0.34 8.87
N LYS A 80 1.90 -1.66 8.84
CA LYS A 80 2.70 -2.63 8.09
C LYS A 80 2.05 -2.91 6.73
N VAL A 81 2.64 -2.38 5.67
CA VAL A 81 2.04 -2.33 4.33
C VAL A 81 2.77 -3.22 3.33
N ALA A 82 2.08 -4.21 2.77
CA ALA A 82 2.53 -4.89 1.56
C ALA A 82 2.01 -4.14 0.34
N ILE A 83 2.89 -3.70 -0.55
CA ILE A 83 2.53 -3.09 -1.83
C ILE A 83 2.67 -4.15 -2.90
N ILE A 84 1.56 -4.49 -3.55
CA ILE A 84 1.45 -5.58 -4.51
C ILE A 84 1.22 -4.97 -5.89
N ILE A 85 2.12 -5.31 -6.82
CA ILE A 85 2.12 -4.82 -8.19
C ILE A 85 1.96 -6.02 -9.13
N PRO A 86 0.81 -6.18 -9.82
CA PRO A 86 0.65 -7.21 -10.82
C PRO A 86 1.47 -6.82 -12.05
N PHE A 87 2.27 -7.74 -12.58
CA PHE A 87 3.32 -7.38 -13.52
C PHE A 87 3.52 -8.41 -14.63
N ARG A 88 3.86 -7.90 -15.83
CA ARG A 88 4.47 -8.67 -16.93
C ARG A 88 5.04 -7.72 -17.98
N LYS A 89 6.33 -7.84 -18.32
CA LYS A 89 7.00 -7.11 -19.42
C LYS A 89 6.77 -5.58 -19.38
N ARG A 90 6.89 -4.97 -18.19
CA ARG A 90 6.68 -3.53 -17.95
C ARG A 90 7.87 -2.88 -17.22
N ASP A 91 9.08 -3.36 -17.46
CA ASP A 91 10.29 -2.99 -16.71
C ASP A 91 10.55 -1.47 -16.67
N GLU A 92 10.35 -0.76 -17.78
CA GLU A 92 10.49 0.70 -17.81
C GLU A 92 9.45 1.42 -16.95
N HIS A 93 8.22 0.91 -16.89
CA HIS A 93 7.20 1.48 -16.00
C HIS A 93 7.56 1.23 -14.53
N LEU A 94 8.04 0.02 -14.22
CA LEU A 94 8.46 -0.32 -12.86
C LEU A 94 9.61 0.57 -12.37
N LYS A 95 10.57 0.91 -13.24
CA LYS A 95 11.63 1.87 -12.90
C LYS A 95 11.06 3.23 -12.46
N TYR A 96 10.12 3.79 -13.23
CA TYR A 96 9.44 5.03 -12.84
C TYR A 96 8.65 4.88 -11.55
N TRP A 97 7.94 3.76 -11.38
CA TRP A 97 7.20 3.47 -10.16
C TRP A 97 8.12 3.48 -8.94
N LEU A 98 9.22 2.74 -8.97
CA LEU A 98 10.19 2.67 -7.87
C LEU A 98 10.83 4.04 -7.60
N TYR A 99 11.20 4.76 -8.65
CA TYR A 99 11.79 6.10 -8.55
C TYR A 99 10.90 7.08 -7.80
N TYR A 100 9.59 7.09 -8.10
CA TYR A 100 8.66 8.01 -7.45
C TYR A 100 8.17 7.51 -6.09
N LEU A 101 7.84 6.22 -5.97
CA LEU A 101 7.14 5.70 -4.79
C LEU A 101 8.07 5.46 -3.61
N HIS A 102 9.32 5.02 -3.78
CA HIS A 102 10.19 4.81 -2.62
C HIS A 102 10.36 6.07 -1.75
N PRO A 103 10.68 7.26 -2.31
CA PRO A 103 10.75 8.48 -1.50
C PRO A 103 9.42 8.86 -0.86
N ILE A 104 8.30 8.67 -1.57
CA ILE A 104 6.95 8.97 -1.05
C ILE A 104 6.62 8.10 0.16
N LEU A 105 6.82 6.79 0.04
CA LEU A 105 6.49 5.81 1.08
C LEU A 105 7.36 5.99 2.32
N GLN A 106 8.64 6.35 2.16
CA GLN A 106 9.53 6.70 3.26
C GLN A 106 9.04 7.95 4.01
N ARG A 107 8.64 9.02 3.30
CA ARG A 107 8.04 10.22 3.93
C ARG A 107 6.72 9.94 4.63
N GLN A 108 5.99 8.92 4.18
CA GLN A 108 4.75 8.47 4.82
C GLN A 108 4.99 7.62 6.09
N GLN A 109 6.24 7.31 6.43
CA GLN A 109 6.62 6.62 7.67
C GLN A 109 5.94 5.25 7.84
N LEU A 110 5.89 4.48 6.75
CA LEU A 110 5.32 3.13 6.69
C LEU A 110 6.41 2.07 6.95
N ASP A 111 6.04 0.95 7.57
CA ASP A 111 6.82 -0.29 7.52
C ASP A 111 6.33 -1.04 6.29
N TYR A 112 7.06 -0.97 5.17
CA TYR A 112 6.55 -1.47 3.90
C TYR A 112 7.48 -2.48 3.22
N GLY A 113 6.89 -3.27 2.32
CA GLY A 113 7.60 -4.06 1.32
C GLY A 113 6.95 -3.93 -0.05
N VAL A 114 7.77 -3.95 -1.10
CA VAL A 114 7.32 -3.89 -2.50
C VAL A 114 7.42 -5.27 -3.12
N TYR A 115 6.28 -5.79 -3.58
CA TYR A 115 6.12 -7.11 -4.19
C TYR A 115 5.65 -6.97 -5.63
N VAL A 116 6.52 -7.33 -6.57
CA VAL A 116 6.21 -7.39 -8.00
C VAL A 116 5.84 -8.82 -8.33
N ILE A 117 4.57 -9.05 -8.67
CA ILE A 117 4.04 -10.38 -8.96
C ILE A 117 4.06 -10.56 -10.47
N ASN A 118 5.12 -11.20 -10.96
CA ASN A 118 5.38 -11.39 -12.37
C ASN A 118 4.64 -12.64 -12.88
N GLN A 119 3.77 -12.48 -13.88
CA GLN A 119 3.10 -13.61 -14.51
C GLN A 119 4.03 -14.29 -15.52
N ASP A 120 4.33 -15.56 -15.27
CA ASP A 120 5.13 -16.39 -16.17
C ASP A 120 4.37 -16.70 -17.48
N GLY A 121 5.13 -16.90 -18.56
CA GLY A 121 4.60 -17.23 -19.88
C GLY A 121 3.83 -16.10 -20.60
N ASP A 122 3.24 -16.47 -21.73
CA ASP A 122 2.60 -15.56 -22.69
C ASP A 122 1.06 -15.66 -22.73
N GLU A 123 0.47 -16.39 -21.78
CA GLU A 123 -0.99 -16.56 -21.67
C GLU A 123 -1.70 -15.23 -21.35
N ILE A 124 -3.03 -15.21 -21.37
CA ILE A 124 -3.77 -13.97 -21.08
C ILE A 124 -3.41 -13.44 -19.68
N PHE A 125 -3.21 -12.13 -19.55
CA PHE A 125 -2.86 -11.53 -18.27
C PHE A 125 -4.05 -11.61 -17.30
N ASN A 126 -3.79 -12.00 -16.05
CA ASN A 126 -4.83 -12.08 -15.02
C ASN A 126 -4.46 -11.20 -13.81
N ARG A 127 -4.85 -9.93 -13.90
CA ARG A 127 -4.54 -8.91 -12.90
C ARG A 127 -5.01 -9.33 -11.50
N ALA A 128 -6.30 -9.64 -11.34
CA ALA A 128 -6.90 -9.93 -10.03
C ALA A 128 -6.29 -11.18 -9.36
N LYS A 129 -5.98 -12.23 -10.13
CA LYS A 129 -5.34 -13.44 -9.61
C LYS A 129 -3.91 -13.17 -9.14
N LEU A 130 -3.13 -12.34 -9.84
CA LEU A 130 -1.79 -11.95 -9.38
C LEU A 130 -1.84 -11.13 -8.08
N LEU A 131 -2.88 -10.31 -7.88
CA LEU A 131 -3.06 -9.58 -6.62
C LEU A 131 -3.36 -10.55 -5.46
N ASN A 132 -4.16 -11.60 -5.67
CA ASN A 132 -4.38 -12.67 -4.68
C ASN A 132 -3.08 -13.43 -4.35
N VAL A 133 -2.25 -13.71 -5.37
CA VAL A 133 -0.92 -14.31 -5.18
C VAL A 133 -0.04 -13.41 -4.31
N GLY A 134 0.05 -12.12 -4.65
CA GLY A 134 0.86 -11.17 -3.89
C GLY A 134 0.41 -11.03 -2.43
N TYR A 135 -0.91 -11.06 -2.18
CA TYR A 135 -1.44 -11.08 -0.81
C TYR A 135 -0.94 -12.32 -0.04
N THR A 136 -1.01 -13.49 -0.68
CA THR A 136 -0.66 -14.78 -0.08
C THR A 136 0.84 -14.89 0.18
N GLU A 137 1.68 -14.51 -0.79
CA GLU A 137 3.13 -14.61 -0.67
C GLU A 137 3.70 -13.54 0.28
N ALA A 138 3.20 -12.31 0.26
CA ALA A 138 3.68 -11.26 1.17
C ALA A 138 3.48 -11.65 2.65
N LEU A 139 2.37 -12.36 2.96
CA LEU A 139 2.09 -12.85 4.30
C LEU A 139 3.01 -14.00 4.77
N LYS A 140 3.70 -14.68 3.87
CA LYS A 140 4.74 -15.67 4.23
C LYS A 140 6.02 -15.00 4.71
N GLU A 141 6.29 -13.79 4.23
CA GLU A 141 7.51 -13.03 4.51
C GLU A 141 7.38 -12.18 5.79
N TYR A 142 6.22 -11.59 6.03
CA TYR A 142 6.02 -10.71 7.18
C TYR A 142 4.54 -10.59 7.55
N ASP A 143 4.28 -10.20 8.80
CA ASP A 143 2.93 -10.14 9.38
C ASP A 143 2.20 -8.84 8.99
N TYR A 144 2.13 -8.54 7.69
CA TYR A 144 1.44 -7.36 7.15
C TYR A 144 -0.04 -7.31 7.57
N ASP A 145 -0.50 -6.10 7.90
CA ASP A 145 -1.88 -5.82 8.29
C ASP A 145 -2.64 -4.98 7.24
N CYS A 146 -1.92 -4.44 6.25
CA CYS A 146 -2.44 -3.66 5.15
C CYS A 146 -1.85 -4.07 3.81
N PHE A 147 -2.69 -4.08 2.78
CA PHE A 147 -2.32 -4.44 1.42
C PHE A 147 -2.72 -3.30 0.49
N VAL A 148 -1.76 -2.76 -0.25
CA VAL A 148 -1.98 -1.79 -1.32
C VAL A 148 -1.80 -2.52 -2.64
N PHE A 149 -2.83 -2.50 -3.47
CA PHE A 149 -2.82 -3.08 -4.82
C PHE A 149 -2.64 -1.93 -5.81
N SER A 150 -1.52 -1.89 -6.51
CA SER A 150 -1.15 -0.78 -7.39
C SER A 150 -0.85 -1.28 -8.79
N ASP A 151 -1.49 -0.68 -9.78
CA ASP A 151 -1.01 -0.80 -11.15
C ASP A 151 0.38 -0.15 -11.26
N VAL A 152 1.27 -0.75 -12.06
CA VAL A 152 2.68 -0.33 -12.19
C VAL A 152 2.84 1.03 -12.90
N ASP A 153 1.81 1.48 -13.61
CA ASP A 153 1.81 2.68 -14.44
C ASP A 153 1.15 3.89 -13.77
N LEU A 154 0.68 3.78 -12.52
CA LEU A 154 0.01 4.86 -11.81
C LEU A 154 0.90 5.45 -10.71
N ILE A 155 1.20 6.74 -10.84
CA ILE A 155 2.04 7.48 -9.90
C ILE A 155 1.21 8.58 -9.21
N PRO A 156 1.20 8.66 -7.86
CA PRO A 156 0.50 9.72 -7.14
C PRO A 156 1.18 11.07 -7.35
N MET A 157 0.38 12.12 -7.52
CA MET A 157 0.87 13.49 -7.72
C MET A 157 0.90 14.30 -6.41
N ASP A 158 0.57 13.69 -5.27
CA ASP A 158 0.58 14.33 -3.96
C ASP A 158 0.86 13.30 -2.87
N ASP A 159 1.92 13.50 -2.08
CA ASP A 159 2.33 12.52 -1.07
C ASP A 159 1.51 12.59 0.24
N ARG A 160 0.54 13.51 0.33
CA ARG A 160 -0.52 13.48 1.34
C ARG A 160 -1.53 12.37 1.07
N ASN A 161 -1.53 11.79 -0.15
CA ASN A 161 -2.28 10.57 -0.45
C ASN A 161 -1.54 9.36 0.14
N THR A 162 -1.81 9.02 1.40
CA THR A 162 -1.08 7.98 2.13
C THR A 162 -1.41 6.56 1.65
N TYR A 163 -0.38 5.79 1.27
CA TYR A 163 -0.48 4.41 0.77
C TYR A 163 -0.61 3.43 1.95
N ARG A 164 -1.72 3.53 2.67
CA ARG A 164 -2.05 2.68 3.81
C ARG A 164 -3.54 2.35 3.84
N CYS A 165 -3.98 1.61 4.85
CA CYS A 165 -5.35 1.16 4.98
C CYS A 165 -6.13 2.04 5.97
N PHE A 166 -7.45 1.99 5.84
CA PHE A 166 -8.41 2.78 6.60
C PHE A 166 -9.54 1.88 7.12
N SER A 167 -10.46 2.46 7.89
CA SER A 167 -11.63 1.73 8.42
C SER A 167 -12.53 1.14 7.34
N GLN A 168 -12.51 1.74 6.15
CA GLN A 168 -13.21 1.27 4.96
C GLN A 168 -12.18 1.03 3.82
N PRO A 169 -12.45 0.10 2.89
CA PRO A 169 -11.63 -0.11 1.70
C PRO A 169 -11.34 1.22 1.00
N ARG A 170 -10.08 1.44 0.65
CA ARG A 170 -9.61 2.75 0.18
C ARG A 170 -9.36 2.69 -1.33
N HIS A 171 -9.94 3.61 -2.07
CA HIS A 171 -9.55 3.88 -3.46
C HIS A 171 -8.58 5.07 -3.46
N LEU A 172 -7.34 4.85 -3.90
CA LEU A 172 -6.24 5.82 -3.83
C LEU A 172 -6.11 6.63 -5.13
N SER A 173 -6.41 6.04 -6.29
CA SER A 173 -6.31 6.69 -7.62
C SER A 173 -7.62 7.32 -8.11
N VAL A 174 -8.19 8.23 -7.33
CA VAL A 174 -9.54 8.79 -7.58
C VAL A 174 -9.61 9.79 -8.74
N SER A 175 -8.48 10.40 -9.11
CA SER A 175 -8.42 11.49 -10.09
C SER A 175 -7.23 11.26 -11.04
N MET A 176 -7.44 10.44 -12.07
CA MET A 176 -6.37 10.11 -13.03
C MET A 176 -6.36 11.07 -14.22
N ASP A 177 -5.16 11.45 -14.67
CA ASP A 177 -4.97 12.30 -15.85
C ASP A 177 -5.62 11.72 -17.13
N LYS A 178 -5.56 10.39 -17.30
CA LYS A 178 -6.20 9.67 -18.41
C LYS A 178 -7.72 9.87 -18.52
N PHE A 179 -8.36 10.24 -17.40
CA PHE A 179 -9.79 10.51 -17.31
C PHE A 179 -10.08 12.00 -17.07
N GLY A 180 -9.13 12.88 -17.39
CA GLY A 180 -9.28 14.32 -17.21
C GLY A 180 -9.38 14.73 -15.74
N PHE A 181 -8.70 14.01 -14.84
CA PHE A 181 -8.72 14.22 -13.40
C PHE A 181 -10.11 14.09 -12.76
N ARG A 182 -10.96 13.23 -13.34
CA ARG A 182 -12.30 12.91 -12.82
C ARG A 182 -12.43 11.43 -12.53
N LEU A 183 -13.25 11.10 -11.54
CA LEU A 183 -13.63 9.72 -11.28
C LEU A 183 -14.55 9.25 -12.43
N PRO A 184 -14.26 8.13 -13.10
CA PRO A 184 -15.07 7.66 -14.23
C PRO A 184 -16.55 7.45 -13.88
N TYR A 185 -16.81 6.82 -12.75
CA TYR A 185 -18.13 6.60 -12.16
C TYR A 185 -17.98 6.27 -10.67
N ASN A 186 -19.05 6.41 -9.89
CA ASN A 186 -18.99 6.36 -8.42
C ASN A 186 -18.50 5.02 -7.85
N GLN A 187 -18.76 3.93 -8.56
CA GLN A 187 -18.41 2.56 -8.19
C GLN A 187 -16.96 2.19 -8.57
N TYR A 188 -16.29 3.01 -9.39
CA TYR A 188 -14.95 2.70 -9.90
C TYR A 188 -13.93 2.47 -8.76
N PHE A 189 -13.24 1.33 -8.82
CA PHE A 189 -12.27 0.88 -7.82
C PHE A 189 -10.95 0.36 -8.43
N GLY A 190 -10.74 0.54 -9.73
CA GLY A 190 -9.51 0.17 -10.43
C GLY A 190 -8.33 1.13 -10.20
N GLY A 191 -7.14 0.77 -10.68
CA GLY A 191 -5.93 1.56 -10.51
C GLY A 191 -5.16 1.20 -9.23
N VAL A 192 -5.30 2.04 -8.20
CA VAL A 192 -4.65 1.86 -6.90
C VAL A 192 -5.69 1.83 -5.79
N SER A 193 -5.70 0.75 -5.02
CA SER A 193 -6.59 0.57 -3.87
C SER A 193 -5.85 -0.03 -2.67
N SER A 194 -6.44 0.07 -1.48
CA SER A 194 -5.90 -0.60 -0.30
C SER A 194 -6.99 -1.19 0.59
N MET A 195 -6.65 -2.33 1.19
CA MET A 195 -7.53 -3.09 2.06
C MET A 195 -6.75 -3.66 3.24
N SER A 196 -7.35 -3.58 4.44
CA SER A 196 -6.80 -4.29 5.59
C SER A 196 -6.89 -5.80 5.38
N LYS A 197 -6.07 -6.55 6.12
CA LYS A 197 -6.14 -8.02 6.15
C LYS A 197 -7.57 -8.53 6.37
N GLU A 198 -8.29 -7.92 7.30
CA GLU A 198 -9.67 -8.26 7.63
C GLU A 198 -10.63 -7.96 6.47
N GLN A 199 -10.57 -6.76 5.89
CA GLN A 199 -11.42 -6.37 4.77
C GLN A 199 -11.24 -7.32 3.58
N TYR A 200 -9.99 -7.72 3.29
CA TYR A 200 -9.65 -8.60 2.18
C TYR A 200 -10.20 -10.02 2.38
N LEU A 201 -10.03 -10.58 3.57
CA LEU A 201 -10.57 -11.90 3.92
C LEU A 201 -12.11 -11.90 3.93
N LYS A 202 -12.74 -10.80 4.37
CA LYS A 202 -14.20 -10.67 4.41
C LYS A 202 -14.87 -10.83 3.05
N ILE A 203 -14.16 -10.48 1.97
CA ILE A 203 -14.65 -10.65 0.58
C ILE A 203 -14.12 -11.92 -0.11
N ASN A 204 -13.42 -12.80 0.60
CA ASN A 204 -12.72 -13.95 0.01
C ASN A 204 -11.66 -13.51 -1.04
N GLY A 205 -11.02 -12.35 -0.84
CA GLY A 205 -10.13 -11.76 -1.84
C GLY A 205 -10.80 -11.44 -3.18
N PHE A 206 -9.99 -11.38 -4.23
CA PHE A 206 -10.41 -10.97 -5.58
C PHE A 206 -10.79 -12.18 -6.45
N PRO A 207 -11.57 -12.01 -7.53
CA PRO A 207 -11.88 -13.11 -8.44
C PRO A 207 -10.63 -13.62 -9.16
N ASN A 208 -10.53 -14.93 -9.43
CA ASN A 208 -9.41 -15.51 -10.17
C ASN A 208 -9.73 -15.77 -11.65
N ASN A 209 -10.99 -15.61 -12.06
CA ASN A 209 -11.47 -16.03 -13.37
C ASN A 209 -11.65 -14.90 -14.39
N TYR A 210 -11.12 -13.71 -14.11
CA TYR A 210 -11.08 -12.58 -15.05
C TYR A 210 -9.77 -12.63 -15.85
N TRP A 211 -9.87 -13.02 -17.12
CA TRP A 211 -8.73 -13.17 -18.01
C TRP A 211 -8.81 -12.10 -19.11
N GLY A 212 -7.91 -11.13 -19.05
CA GLY A 212 -7.92 -9.95 -19.92
C GLY A 212 -8.14 -8.68 -19.11
N TRP A 213 -8.63 -7.63 -19.78
CA TRP A 213 -8.81 -6.32 -19.14
C TRP A 213 -10.26 -6.06 -18.75
N GLY A 214 -10.44 -5.45 -17.57
CA GLY A 214 -11.67 -4.81 -17.18
C GLY A 214 -12.72 -5.73 -16.58
N GLY A 215 -13.53 -5.12 -15.71
CA GLY A 215 -14.65 -5.75 -15.01
C GLY A 215 -14.26 -6.46 -13.71
N GLU A 216 -12.99 -6.75 -13.49
CA GLU A 216 -12.53 -7.37 -12.24
C GLU A 216 -12.57 -6.35 -11.08
N ASP A 217 -12.30 -5.08 -11.35
CA ASP A 217 -12.40 -3.99 -10.37
C ASP A 217 -13.86 -3.68 -9.98
N ASP A 218 -14.78 -3.80 -10.92
CA ASP A 218 -16.23 -3.72 -10.66
C ASP A 218 -16.74 -4.93 -9.85
N ASP A 219 -16.23 -6.14 -10.13
CA ASP A 219 -16.52 -7.32 -9.30
C ASP A 219 -16.03 -7.10 -7.86
N ILE A 220 -14.79 -6.60 -7.70
CA ILE A 220 -14.24 -6.26 -6.38
C ILE A 220 -15.12 -5.25 -5.67
N TYR A 221 -15.56 -4.18 -6.34
CA TYR A 221 -16.50 -3.22 -5.76
C TYR A 221 -17.80 -3.90 -5.30
N ASN A 222 -18.39 -4.76 -6.14
CA ASN A 222 -19.61 -5.49 -5.81
C ASN A 222 -19.43 -6.41 -4.59
N ARG A 223 -18.28 -7.09 -4.47
CA ARG A 223 -17.93 -7.90 -3.29
C ARG A 223 -17.89 -7.03 -2.03
N LEU A 224 -17.21 -5.88 -2.09
CA LEU A 224 -17.12 -4.95 -0.97
C LEU A 224 -18.50 -4.48 -0.51
N ALA A 225 -19.32 -4.01 -1.46
CA ALA A 225 -20.68 -3.55 -1.22
C ALA A 225 -21.56 -4.67 -0.61
N SER A 226 -21.45 -5.90 -1.10
CA SER A 226 -22.20 -7.06 -0.58
C SER A 226 -21.87 -7.40 0.88
N ARG A 227 -20.68 -6.99 1.35
CA ARG A 227 -20.21 -7.17 2.74
C ARG A 227 -20.43 -5.94 3.61
N GLY A 228 -21.26 -4.99 3.14
CA GLY A 228 -21.64 -3.78 3.85
C GLY A 228 -20.51 -2.76 3.99
N MET A 229 -19.46 -2.85 3.17
CA MET A 229 -18.36 -1.89 3.15
C MET A 229 -18.63 -0.78 2.14
N SER A 230 -18.23 0.44 2.48
CA SER A 230 -18.27 1.60 1.60
C SER A 230 -16.86 1.97 1.15
N ILE A 231 -16.72 2.73 0.06
CA ILE A 231 -15.40 3.10 -0.46
C ILE A 231 -14.94 4.43 0.16
N SER A 232 -13.82 4.38 0.87
CA SER A 232 -13.10 5.57 1.33
C SER A 232 -12.26 6.16 0.21
N ARG A 233 -12.20 7.49 0.09
CA ARG A 233 -11.45 8.20 -0.95
C ARG A 233 -10.73 9.44 -0.39
N PRO A 234 -9.53 9.79 -0.89
CA PRO A 234 -8.97 11.13 -0.67
C PRO A 234 -9.82 12.17 -1.40
N SER A 235 -9.57 13.46 -1.13
CA SER A 235 -10.13 14.52 -1.97
C SER A 235 -9.63 14.39 -3.41
N GLY A 236 -10.38 14.91 -4.37
CA GLY A 236 -9.97 14.89 -5.79
C GLY A 236 -8.65 15.61 -6.04
N GLU A 237 -8.29 16.60 -5.22
CA GLU A 237 -7.00 17.31 -5.31
C GLU A 237 -5.82 16.45 -4.86
N VAL A 238 -5.92 15.80 -3.68
CA VAL A 238 -4.85 14.96 -3.14
C VAL A 238 -4.76 13.62 -3.88
N GLY A 239 -5.89 13.13 -4.37
CA GLY A 239 -5.99 11.86 -5.07
C GLY A 239 -5.63 11.89 -6.56
N LYS A 240 -4.92 12.93 -7.01
CA LYS A 240 -4.44 13.03 -8.39
C LYS A 240 -3.37 11.99 -8.68
N CYS A 241 -3.48 11.31 -9.82
CA CYS A 241 -2.49 10.35 -10.29
C CYS A 241 -2.18 10.60 -11.77
N ARG A 242 -0.93 10.34 -12.14
CA ARG A 242 -0.45 10.41 -13.51
C ARG A 242 -0.20 8.99 -14.03
N MET A 243 -0.74 8.68 -15.21
CA MET A 243 -0.58 7.38 -15.86
C MET A 243 0.59 7.39 -16.84
N ILE A 244 1.48 6.39 -16.75
CA ILE A 244 2.48 6.12 -17.78
C ILE A 244 1.76 5.57 -19.01
N ARG A 245 1.80 6.34 -20.09
CA ARG A 245 1.06 6.02 -21.32
C ARG A 245 1.55 4.71 -21.93
N HIS A 246 0.59 3.88 -22.34
CA HIS A 246 0.85 2.66 -23.08
C HIS A 246 -0.37 2.23 -23.89
N ASP A 247 -0.15 1.35 -24.88
CA ASP A 247 -1.22 0.75 -25.66
C ASP A 247 -2.06 -0.20 -24.82
N ARG A 248 -3.38 -0.10 -24.95
CA ARG A 248 -4.33 -1.00 -24.27
C ARG A 248 -4.38 -2.33 -25.01
N ASP A 249 -4.45 -3.45 -24.28
CA ASP A 249 -4.80 -4.71 -24.93
C ASP A 249 -6.29 -4.72 -25.29
N LYS A 250 -6.65 -5.52 -26.29
CA LYS A 250 -7.93 -5.42 -27.00
C LYS A 250 -9.07 -6.22 -26.35
N GLN A 251 -8.77 -7.10 -25.40
CA GLN A 251 -9.73 -8.06 -24.85
C GLN A 251 -10.32 -7.53 -23.54
N ASN A 252 -11.63 -7.24 -23.54
CA ASN A 252 -12.35 -6.79 -22.35
C ASN A 252 -13.36 -7.84 -21.86
N GLU A 253 -13.50 -8.03 -20.55
CA GLU A 253 -14.38 -9.06 -19.97
C GLU A 253 -15.36 -8.48 -18.92
N PHE A 254 -16.42 -7.82 -19.37
CA PHE A 254 -17.45 -7.22 -18.48
C PHE A 254 -18.63 -8.15 -18.14
N ASP A 255 -18.79 -9.26 -18.85
CA ASP A 255 -19.99 -10.13 -18.75
C ASP A 255 -20.12 -10.82 -17.38
N ARG A 256 -19.03 -10.95 -16.62
CA ARG A 256 -19.01 -11.66 -15.34
C ARG A 256 -19.55 -10.87 -14.15
N ILE A 257 -19.68 -9.54 -14.29
CA ILE A 257 -20.09 -8.63 -13.18
C ILE A 257 -21.47 -8.98 -12.63
N ALA A 258 -22.40 -9.42 -13.49
CA ALA A 258 -23.74 -9.81 -13.07
C ALA A 258 -23.76 -10.99 -12.09
N HIS A 259 -22.69 -11.79 -12.08
CA HIS A 259 -22.60 -13.05 -11.32
C HIS A 259 -21.75 -12.96 -10.04
N THR A 260 -21.24 -11.78 -9.67
CA THR A 260 -20.40 -11.60 -8.47
C THR A 260 -21.03 -12.24 -7.22
N ARG A 261 -22.34 -12.05 -7.00
CA ARG A 261 -23.03 -12.58 -5.81
C ARG A 261 -23.04 -14.10 -5.76
N ASP A 262 -23.09 -14.75 -6.93
CA ASP A 262 -23.13 -16.20 -7.05
C ASP A 262 -21.74 -16.83 -6.91
N THR A 263 -20.71 -16.10 -7.35
CA THR A 263 -19.33 -16.62 -7.49
C THR A 263 -18.42 -16.24 -6.34
N MET A 264 -18.61 -15.11 -5.66
CA MET A 264 -17.60 -14.55 -4.72
C MET A 264 -17.19 -15.48 -3.56
N ASN A 265 -18.09 -16.38 -3.13
CA ASN A 265 -17.79 -17.35 -2.06
C ASN A 265 -17.07 -18.60 -2.58
N LYS A 266 -17.05 -18.83 -3.89
CA LYS A 266 -16.46 -20.01 -4.56
C LYS A 266 -15.21 -19.67 -5.35
N ASP A 267 -15.09 -18.42 -5.82
CA ASP A 267 -13.95 -17.91 -6.56
C ASP A 267 -13.28 -16.76 -5.79
N GLY A 268 -12.09 -17.00 -5.28
CA GLY A 268 -11.34 -16.07 -4.45
C GLY A 268 -10.03 -16.66 -3.92
N ILE A 269 -9.55 -16.17 -2.77
CA ILE A 269 -8.37 -16.77 -2.10
C ILE A 269 -8.57 -18.26 -1.82
N ASN A 270 -9.79 -18.68 -1.48
CA ASN A 270 -10.09 -20.08 -1.18
C ASN A 270 -9.96 -21.03 -2.39
N SER A 271 -9.99 -20.51 -3.61
CA SER A 271 -9.82 -21.27 -4.85
C SER A 271 -8.55 -20.89 -5.62
N LEU A 272 -7.68 -20.09 -4.99
CA LEU A 272 -6.44 -19.61 -5.59
C LEU A 272 -5.50 -20.79 -5.86
N SER A 273 -5.12 -20.97 -7.13
CA SER A 273 -4.17 -21.98 -7.60
C SER A 273 -3.13 -21.35 -8.50
N TYR A 274 -1.85 -21.59 -8.19
CA TYR A 274 -0.67 -21.10 -8.89
C TYR A 274 0.57 -21.91 -8.47
N THR A 275 1.63 -21.81 -9.25
CA THR A 275 2.95 -22.35 -8.91
C THR A 275 3.96 -21.21 -8.85
N VAL A 276 4.76 -21.15 -7.78
CA VAL A 276 5.88 -20.20 -7.70
C VAL A 276 7.05 -20.75 -8.51
N VAL A 277 7.47 -19.99 -9.52
CA VAL A 277 8.59 -20.32 -10.40
C VAL A 277 9.91 -19.80 -9.82
N SER A 278 9.94 -18.54 -9.39
CA SER A 278 11.09 -17.94 -8.71
C SER A 278 10.68 -16.88 -7.68
N VAL A 279 11.57 -16.64 -6.72
CA VAL A 279 11.47 -15.53 -5.76
C VAL A 279 12.81 -14.84 -5.68
N ASP A 280 12.87 -13.61 -6.18
CA ASP A 280 14.10 -12.85 -6.33
C ASP A 280 14.04 -11.59 -5.45
N LYS A 281 14.80 -11.59 -4.34
CA LYS A 281 14.91 -10.46 -3.41
C LYS A 281 15.93 -9.44 -3.93
N LEU A 282 15.49 -8.59 -4.85
CA LEU A 282 16.30 -7.53 -5.46
C LEU A 282 16.45 -6.33 -4.50
N ASP A 283 17.33 -5.39 -4.84
CA ASP A 283 17.64 -4.27 -3.95
C ASP A 283 16.42 -3.39 -3.59
N LEU A 284 15.50 -3.19 -4.54
CA LEU A 284 14.40 -2.22 -4.44
C LEU A 284 13.02 -2.86 -4.36
N PHE A 285 12.91 -4.16 -4.63
CA PHE A 285 11.64 -4.89 -4.59
C PHE A 285 11.91 -6.39 -4.50
N THR A 286 10.89 -7.15 -4.11
CA THR A 286 10.88 -8.61 -4.27
C THR A 286 10.08 -8.95 -5.52
N GLU A 287 10.70 -9.64 -6.47
CA GLU A 287 9.99 -10.20 -7.62
C GLU A 287 9.58 -11.64 -7.31
N ILE A 288 8.32 -11.97 -7.58
CA ILE A 288 7.80 -13.32 -7.45
C ILE A 288 7.23 -13.70 -8.81
N THR A 289 7.92 -14.58 -9.52
CA THR A 289 7.45 -15.08 -10.80
C THR A 289 6.56 -16.30 -10.57
N VAL A 290 5.35 -16.28 -11.11
CA VAL A 290 4.33 -17.31 -10.87
C VAL A 290 3.66 -17.77 -12.16
N ASP A 291 3.44 -19.08 -12.25
CA ASP A 291 2.53 -19.67 -13.22
C ASP A 291 1.12 -19.71 -12.61
N VAL A 292 0.20 -18.96 -13.20
CA VAL A 292 -1.21 -18.86 -12.78
C VAL A 292 -2.15 -19.72 -13.62
N GLY A 293 -1.61 -20.59 -14.49
CA GLY A 293 -2.38 -21.44 -15.40
C GLY A 293 -2.98 -20.68 -16.57
N LYS A 294 -4.09 -21.22 -17.11
CA LYS A 294 -4.78 -20.72 -18.30
C LYS A 294 -6.27 -20.48 -18.00
N PRO A 295 -6.98 -19.69 -18.83
CA PRO A 295 -8.43 -19.52 -18.74
C PRO A 295 -9.25 -20.82 -18.72
#